data_AF-A0A3Q2XTT8-F1
#
_entry.id   AF-A0A3Q2XTT8-F1
#
_cell.length_a   1.000
_cell.length_b   1.000
_cell.length_c   1.000
_cell.angle_alpha   90.00
_cell.angle_beta   90.00
_cell.angle_gamma   90.00
#
_symmetry.space_group_name_H-M   'P 1'
#
loop_
_entity.id
_entity.type
_entity.pdbx_description
1 polymer ?
#
loop_
_entity_poly.entity_id
_entity_poly.type
_entity_poly.pdbx_seq_one_letter_code
_entity_poly.pdbx_strand_id
1 'polypeptide(L)' 'MATGKSKNQSSLALHKVIMVGSGGVGKSALTLQFMYDEVSGLFFESPSKRAL' A
#
# COMPACT_ATOMS: atom_id res chain seq x y z
N MET A 1 35.43 34.17 9.69
CA MET A 1 34.37 33.49 10.48
C MET A 1 33.05 33.81 9.79
N ALA A 2 32.17 32.90 9.37
CA ALA A 2 31.96 31.51 9.71
C ALA A 2 31.51 30.69 8.48
N THR A 3 31.94 29.43 8.47
CA THR A 3 31.50 28.35 7.59
C THR A 3 30.08 27.91 7.96
N GLY A 4 29.14 28.01 7.02
CA GLY A 4 27.76 27.53 7.17
C GLY A 4 27.60 26.14 6.54
N LYS A 5 27.37 25.14 7.38
CA LYS A 5 27.34 23.70 7.08
C LYS A 5 26.37 23.31 5.95
N SER A 6 26.85 22.40 5.10
CA SER A 6 26.06 21.43 4.33
C SER A 6 24.94 20.83 5.20
N LYS A 7 23.69 21.02 4.80
CA LYS A 7 22.59 20.14 5.16
C LYS A 7 22.14 19.43 3.90
N ASN A 8 22.93 18.45 3.48
CA ASN A 8 22.42 17.35 2.67
C ASN A 8 21.52 16.49 3.57
N GLN A 9 20.39 17.07 3.98
CA GLN A 9 19.31 16.32 4.58
C GLN A 9 18.73 15.54 3.42
N SER A 10 19.12 14.27 3.31
CA SER A 10 18.43 13.29 2.49
C SER A 10 17.00 13.20 3.01
N SER A 11 16.18 14.17 2.64
CA SER A 11 14.75 14.16 2.88
C SER A 11 14.25 12.96 2.13
N LEU A 12 13.98 11.87 2.85
CA LEU A 12 13.26 10.74 2.31
C LEU A 12 12.09 11.28 1.50
N ALA A 13 12.12 11.06 0.19
CA ALA A 13 11.12 11.60 -0.71
C ALA A 13 9.78 10.95 -0.36
N LEU A 14 8.86 11.75 0.17
CA LEU A 14 7.52 11.28 0.53
C LEU A 14 6.63 11.28 -0.71
N HIS A 15 6.35 10.10 -1.24
CA HIS A 15 5.46 9.91 -2.39
C HIS A 15 4.05 9.56 -1.91
N LYS A 16 3.10 10.48 -2.10
CA LYS A 16 1.68 10.24 -1.81
C LYS A 16 1.01 9.66 -3.06
N VAL A 17 0.49 8.45 -2.96
CA VAL A 17 -0.25 7.78 -4.04
C VAL A 17 -1.70 7.62 -3.63
N ILE A 18 -2.62 7.89 -4.55
CA ILE A 18 -4.06 7.76 -4.36
C ILE A 18 -4.60 6.83 -5.43
N MET A 19 -5.25 5.74 -5.01
CA MET A 19 -5.96 4.86 -5.93
C MET A 19 -7.37 5.40 -6.20
N VAL A 20 -7.74 5.49 -7.47
CA VAL A 20 -9.06 5.93 -7.94
C VAL A 20 -9.72 4.83 -8.78
N GLY A 21 -11.05 4.81 -8.82
CA GLY A 21 -11.82 3.79 -9.54
C GLY A 21 -13.22 3.61 -8.97
N SER A 22 -14.09 2.88 -9.68
CA SER A 22 -15.47 2.59 -9.27
C SER A 22 -15.55 1.74 -7.99
N GLY A 23 -16.75 1.64 -7.40
CA GLY A 23 -16.98 0.79 -6.24
C GLY A 23 -16.74 -0.70 -6.56
N GLY A 24 -16.16 -1.45 -5.63
CA GLY A 24 -15.98 -2.91 -5.77
C GLY A 24 -14.78 -3.39 -6.60
N VAL A 25 -14.00 -2.51 -7.23
CA VAL A 25 -12.83 -2.90 -8.06
C VAL A 25 -11.57 -3.32 -7.27
N GLY A 26 -11.64 -3.37 -5.94
CA GLY A 26 -10.52 -3.87 -5.13
C GLY A 26 -9.41 -2.87 -4.82
N LYS A 27 -9.64 -1.55 -4.84
CA LYS A 27 -8.63 -0.53 -4.46
C LYS A 27 -8.02 -0.78 -3.08
N SER A 28 -8.87 -1.04 -2.09
CA SER A 28 -8.43 -1.36 -0.72
C SER A 28 -7.68 -2.68 -0.66
N ALA A 29 -8.11 -3.69 -1.42
CA ALA A 29 -7.41 -4.97 -1.51
C ALA A 29 -6.01 -4.80 -2.11
N LEU A 30 -5.87 -4.01 -3.18
CA LEU A 30 -4.58 -3.68 -3.79
C LEU A 30 -3.66 -2.91 -2.83
N THR A 31 -4.19 -1.91 -2.11
CA THR A 31 -3.41 -1.17 -1.10
C THR A 31 -2.97 -2.08 0.05
N LEU A 32 -3.85 -2.92 0.57
CA LEU A 32 -3.53 -3.83 1.67
C LEU A 32 -2.57 -4.94 1.23
N GLN A 33 -2.68 -5.45 -0.01
CA GLN A 33 -1.71 -6.38 -0.58
C GLN A 33 -0.32 -5.71 -0.65
N PHE A 34 -0.24 -4.47 -1.12
CA PHE A 34 1.04 -3.76 -1.20
C PHE A 34 1.65 -3.43 0.17
N MET A 35 0.82 -3.16 1.18
CA MET A 35 1.29 -2.80 2.53
C MET A 35 1.64 -4.01 3.40
N TYR A 36 0.88 -5.10 3.30
CA TYR A 36 0.94 -6.21 4.24
C TYR A 36 1.18 -7.57 3.59
N ASP A 37 1.12 -7.69 2.26
CA ASP A 37 1.28 -8.94 1.49
C ASP A 37 0.29 -10.10 1.79
N GLU A 38 -0.68 -9.90 2.70
CA GLU A 38 -1.58 -10.95 3.23
C GLU A 38 -2.91 -11.18 2.47
N VAL A 39 -3.20 -10.47 1.37
CA VAL A 39 -4.58 -10.40 0.82
C VAL A 39 -4.91 -11.48 -0.23
N SER A 40 -3.92 -12.19 -0.73
CA SER A 40 -4.07 -13.19 -1.80
C SER A 40 -4.82 -14.46 -1.37
N GLY A 41 -4.87 -14.79 -0.07
CA GLY A 41 -5.52 -16.01 0.43
C GLY A 41 -7.01 -15.90 0.76
N LEU A 42 -7.50 -14.72 1.16
CA LEU A 42 -8.85 -14.58 1.75
C LEU A 42 -9.96 -14.19 0.77
N PHE A 43 -9.63 -13.65 -0.41
CA PHE A 43 -10.64 -13.19 -1.38
C PHE A 43 -11.01 -14.23 -2.44
N PHE A 44 -10.20 -15.29 -2.61
CA PHE A 44 -10.43 -16.35 -3.60
C PHE A 44 -10.63 -17.73 -2.97
N GLU A 45 -10.95 -17.80 -1.68
CA GLU A 45 -11.39 -19.07 -1.09
C GLU A 45 -12.82 -19.35 -1.57
N SER A 46 -12.91 -20.28 -2.51
CA SER A 46 -14.15 -20.77 -3.14
C SER A 46 -15.29 -20.92 -2.12
N PRO A 47 -16.51 -20.41 -2.40
CA PRO A 47 -17.67 -20.57 -1.51
C PRO A 47 -18.03 -22.04 -1.24
N SER A 48 -17.50 -22.97 -2.04
CA SER A 48 -17.67 -24.41 -1.86
C SER A 48 -16.94 -24.99 -0.63
N LYS A 49 -16.05 -24.27 0.06
CA LYS A 49 -15.34 -24.78 1.25
C LYS A 49 -15.94 -24.36 2.60
N ARG A 50 -17.02 -23.55 2.61
CA ARG A 50 -17.74 -23.14 3.83
C ARG A 50 -18.97 -23.99 4.16
N ALA A 51 -19.22 -25.07 3.43
CA ALA A 51 -20.28 -26.01 3.73
C ALA A 51 -19.75 -27.18 4.58
N LEU A 52 -19.47 -26.89 5.85
CA LEU A 52 -19.59 -27.83 6.97
C LEU A 52 -20.35 -27.09 8.07
#